data_AF-A0A1W9MTH6-F1
#
_entry.id   AF-A0A1W9MTH6-F1
#
_cell.length_a   1.000
_cell.length_b   1.000
_cell.length_c   1.000
_cell.angle_alpha   90.00
_cell.angle_beta   90.00
_cell.angle_gamma   90.00
#
_symmetry.space_group_name_H-M   'P 1'
#
loop_
_entity.id
_entity.type
_entity.pdbx_description
1 polymer ?
#
loop_
_entity_poly.entity_id
_entity_poly.type
_entity_poly.pdbx_seq_one_letter_code
_entity_poly.pdbx_strand_id
1 'polypeptide(L)'
;MKNKISLWVLFMLITAMFFSTSVVAIIIQKQNRRTSYDIVRKTFHIMMKDIEEKQKELLSSSRQMAVSDDMGSNVRYVAESKLQVDFSIMKVAYENISESIYHIAQNANVWKVAAYDADGDLIAFYLSENQKIFLGYVHRIPSVKYEII
;
A
#
# COMPACT_ATOMS: atom_id res chain seq x y z
N MET A 1 63.44 15.76 -43.50
CA MET A 1 62.70 14.47 -43.52
C MET A 1 62.29 13.99 -42.12
N LYS A 2 63.17 14.06 -41.10
CA LYS A 2 62.87 13.61 -39.72
C LYS A 2 61.60 14.22 -39.09
N ASN A 3 61.35 15.53 -39.25
CA ASN A 3 60.14 16.17 -38.72
C ASN A 3 58.83 15.69 -39.38
N LYS A 4 58.84 15.31 -40.67
CA LYS A 4 57.64 14.80 -41.36
C LYS A 4 57.26 13.40 -40.86
N ILE A 5 58.25 12.54 -40.62
CA ILE A 5 58.03 11.17 -40.14
C ILE A 5 57.49 11.18 -38.69
N SER A 6 58.06 12.01 -37.82
CA SER A 6 57.58 12.17 -36.43
C SER A 6 56.12 12.64 -36.36
N LEU A 7 55.74 13.55 -37.26
CA LEU A 7 54.38 14.10 -37.32
C LEU A 7 53.33 13.07 -37.77
N TRP A 8 53.70 12.17 -38.70
CA TRP A 8 52.86 11.05 -39.13
C TRP A 8 52.64 10.02 -38.04
N VAL A 9 53.69 9.69 -37.27
CA VAL A 9 53.59 8.76 -36.14
C VAL A 9 52.68 9.34 -35.05
N LEU A 10 52.83 10.62 -34.73
CA LEU A 10 51.98 11.30 -33.75
C LEU A 10 50.51 11.30 -34.20
N PHE A 11 50.25 11.60 -35.47
CA PHE A 11 48.91 11.58 -36.05
C PHE A 11 48.27 10.19 -35.96
N MET A 12 49.01 9.14 -36.32
CA MET A 12 48.54 7.76 -36.24
C MET A 12 48.16 7.36 -34.80
N LEU A 13 48.96 7.75 -33.80
CA LEU A 13 48.67 7.50 -32.39
C LEU A 13 47.40 8.19 -31.91
N ILE A 14 47.23 9.48 -32.25
CA ILE A 14 46.03 10.25 -31.89
C ILE A 14 44.78 9.62 -32.53
N THR A 15 44.89 9.20 -33.79
CA THR A 15 43.77 8.58 -34.51
C THR A 15 43.39 7.23 -33.88
N ALA A 16 44.38 6.40 -33.54
CA ALA A 16 44.15 5.13 -32.85
C ALA A 16 43.49 5.32 -31.47
N MET A 17 43.94 6.32 -30.71
CA MET A 17 43.30 6.69 -29.44
C MET A 17 41.86 7.14 -29.64
N PHE A 18 41.59 7.99 -30.63
CA PHE A 18 40.25 8.48 -30.93
C PHE A 18 39.26 7.34 -31.25
N PHE A 19 39.67 6.38 -32.08
CA PHE A 19 38.83 5.22 -32.40
C PHE A 19 38.60 4.33 -31.18
N SER A 20 39.64 4.07 -30.37
CA SER A 20 39.53 3.28 -29.15
C SER A 20 38.55 3.89 -28.15
N THR A 21 38.70 5.19 -27.86
CA THR A 21 37.80 5.92 -26.97
C THR A 21 36.37 5.94 -27.48
N SER A 22 36.16 6.11 -28.79
CA SER A 22 34.84 6.11 -29.41
C SER A 22 34.13 4.76 -29.25
N VAL A 23 34.83 3.65 -29.48
CA VAL A 23 34.28 2.29 -29.31
C VAL A 23 33.89 2.05 -27.86
N VAL A 24 34.78 2.39 -26.91
CA VAL A 24 34.50 2.24 -25.48
C VAL A 24 33.29 3.09 -25.07
N ALA A 25 33.19 4.33 -25.54
CA ALA A 25 32.04 5.20 -25.27
C ALA A 25 30.71 4.58 -25.74
N ILE A 26 30.69 3.98 -26.94
CA ILE A 26 29.50 3.29 -27.47
C ILE A 26 29.14 2.05 -26.62
N ILE A 27 30.14 1.27 -26.21
CA ILE A 27 29.93 0.09 -25.36
C ILE A 27 29.35 0.50 -24.00
N ILE A 28 29.93 1.52 -23.36
CA ILE A 28 29.44 2.07 -22.09
C ILE A 28 28.02 2.59 -22.25
N GLN A 29 27.70 3.29 -23.34
CA GLN A 29 26.35 3.79 -23.55
C GLN A 29 25.32 2.66 -23.71
N LYS A 30 25.67 1.58 -24.42
CA LYS A 30 24.82 0.38 -24.53
C LYS A 30 24.67 -0.36 -23.21
N GLN A 31 25.76 -0.50 -22.45
CA GLN A 31 25.74 -1.12 -21.13
C GLN A 31 24.87 -0.32 -20.17
N ASN A 32 25.06 1.00 -20.09
CA ASN A 32 24.25 1.89 -19.27
C ASN A 32 22.77 1.76 -19.60
N ARG A 33 22.40 1.76 -20.88
CA ARG A 33 20.99 1.62 -21.26
C ARG A 33 20.39 0.28 -20.83
N ARG A 34 21.15 -0.82 -20.96
CA ARG A 34 20.71 -2.15 -20.49
C ARG A 34 20.59 -2.19 -18.97
N THR A 35 21.59 -1.69 -18.26
CA THR A 35 21.60 -1.63 -16.80
C THR A 35 20.44 -0.79 -16.27
N SER A 36 20.17 0.38 -16.86
CA SER A 36 19.01 1.21 -16.49
C SER A 36 17.69 0.46 -16.70
N TYR A 37 17.53 -0.23 -17.83
CA TYR A 37 16.34 -1.04 -18.10
C TYR A 37 16.17 -2.17 -17.09
N ASP A 38 17.26 -2.90 -16.79
CA ASP A 38 17.25 -3.99 -15.83
C ASP A 38 16.97 -3.50 -14.40
N ILE A 39 17.50 -2.35 -14.00
CA ILE A 39 17.20 -1.72 -12.71
C ILE A 39 15.71 -1.39 -12.64
N VAL A 40 15.16 -0.68 -13.62
CA VAL A 40 13.74 -0.32 -13.65
C VAL A 40 12.85 -1.57 -13.58
N ARG A 41 13.18 -2.60 -14.36
CA ARG A 41 12.44 -3.86 -14.36
C ARG A 41 12.51 -4.57 -13.01
N LYS A 42 13.69 -4.65 -12.39
CA LYS A 42 13.86 -5.25 -11.07
C LYS A 42 13.13 -4.47 -9.99
N THR A 43 13.24 -3.15 -9.97
CA THR A 43 12.52 -2.29 -9.03
C THR A 43 11.01 -2.47 -9.17
N PHE A 44 10.49 -2.47 -10.39
CA PHE A 44 9.06 -2.72 -10.64
C PHE A 44 8.64 -4.12 -10.17
N HIS A 45 9.45 -5.14 -10.41
CA HIS A 45 9.16 -6.50 -9.97
C HIS A 45 9.14 -6.61 -8.43
N ILE A 46 10.08 -5.96 -7.74
CA ILE A 46 10.10 -5.88 -6.27
C ILE A 46 8.84 -5.16 -5.77
N MET A 47 8.52 -3.99 -6.32
CA MET A 47 7.30 -3.25 -5.95
C MET A 47 6.03 -4.08 -6.15
N MET A 48 5.92 -4.82 -7.26
CA MET A 48 4.77 -5.68 -7.53
C MET A 48 4.66 -6.80 -6.48
N LYS A 49 5.79 -7.44 -6.15
CA LYS A 49 5.84 -8.47 -5.13
C LYS A 49 5.43 -7.93 -3.75
N ASP A 50 5.91 -6.75 -3.38
CA ASP A 50 5.56 -6.09 -2.12
C ASP A 50 4.06 -5.77 -2.06
N ILE A 51 3.46 -5.31 -3.17
CA ILE A 51 2.01 -5.08 -3.27
C ILE A 51 1.23 -6.39 -3.11
N GLU A 52 1.64 -7.47 -3.78
CA GLU A 52 0.99 -8.78 -3.66
C GLU A 52 1.07 -9.33 -2.23
N GLU A 53 2.21 -9.14 -1.56
CA GLU A 53 2.40 -9.52 -0.16
C GLU A 53 1.47 -8.72 0.75
N LYS A 54 1.40 -7.39 0.57
CA LYS A 54 0.46 -6.53 1.31
C LYS A 54 -0.99 -6.93 1.08
N GLN A 55 -1.39 -7.28 -0.14
CA GLN A 55 -2.75 -7.76 -0.43
C GLN A 55 -3.06 -9.07 0.31
N LYS A 56 -2.11 -10.02 0.37
CA LYS A 56 -2.27 -11.27 1.11
C LYS A 56 -2.37 -11.04 2.61
N GLU A 57 -1.53 -10.16 3.16
CA GLU A 57 -1.60 -9.75 4.56
C GLU A 57 -2.96 -9.13 4.89
N LEU A 58 -3.41 -8.16 4.09
CA LEU A 58 -4.72 -7.52 4.26
C LEU A 58 -5.86 -8.54 4.24
N LEU A 59 -5.87 -9.45 3.26
CA LEU A 59 -6.90 -10.48 3.16
C LEU A 59 -6.88 -11.42 4.37
N SER A 60 -5.70 -11.79 4.84
CA SER A 60 -5.53 -12.60 6.05
C SER A 60 -6.07 -11.86 7.28
N SER A 61 -5.71 -10.59 7.46
CA SER A 61 -6.20 -9.76 8.56
C SER A 61 -7.71 -9.52 8.50
N SER A 62 -8.30 -9.33 7.32
CA SER A 62 -9.75 -9.24 7.14
C SER A 62 -10.46 -10.55 7.43
N ARG A 63 -9.86 -11.71 7.14
CA ARG A 63 -10.44 -13.00 7.54
C ARG A 63 -10.36 -13.18 9.05
N GLN A 64 -9.22 -12.82 9.65
CA GLN A 64 -9.05 -12.80 11.11
C GLN A 64 -10.07 -11.87 11.76
N MET A 65 -10.41 -10.72 11.15
CA MET A 65 -11.51 -9.86 11.59
C MET A 65 -12.85 -10.60 11.66
N ALA A 66 -13.21 -11.29 10.58
CA ALA A 66 -14.50 -11.94 10.46
C ALA A 66 -14.67 -13.09 11.46
N VAL A 67 -13.56 -13.71 11.90
CA VAL A 67 -13.57 -14.82 12.85
C VAL A 67 -13.12 -14.43 14.26
N SER A 68 -12.69 -13.18 14.47
CA SER A 68 -12.31 -12.68 15.80
C SER A 68 -13.52 -12.72 16.71
N ASP A 69 -13.29 -13.08 17.98
CA ASP A 69 -14.35 -13.31 18.97
C ASP A 69 -15.36 -12.17 18.94
N ASP A 70 -16.62 -12.59 18.72
CA ASP A 70 -17.82 -11.77 18.68
C ASP A 70 -17.97 -10.72 17.58
N MET A 71 -17.03 -10.56 16.63
CA MET A 71 -17.23 -9.60 15.53
C MET A 71 -18.45 -9.97 14.68
N GLY A 72 -18.54 -11.22 14.24
CA GLY A 72 -19.65 -11.69 13.40
C GLY A 72 -21.00 -11.65 14.15
N SER A 73 -21.02 -11.98 15.44
CA SER A 73 -22.24 -11.95 16.25
C SER A 73 -22.69 -10.52 16.54
N ASN A 74 -21.77 -9.61 16.88
CA ASN A 74 -22.09 -8.20 17.10
C ASN A 74 -22.56 -7.52 15.81
N VAL A 75 -21.89 -7.75 14.68
CA VAL A 75 -22.31 -7.21 13.37
C VAL A 75 -23.71 -7.71 13.03
N ARG A 76 -23.98 -9.01 13.20
CA ARG A 76 -25.29 -9.59 12.98
C ARG A 76 -26.36 -8.99 13.90
N TYR A 77 -26.06 -8.90 15.20
CA TYR A 77 -26.97 -8.34 16.19
C TYR A 77 -27.31 -6.89 15.86
N VAL A 78 -26.31 -6.09 15.47
CA VAL A 78 -26.51 -4.72 15.03
C VAL A 78 -27.39 -4.65 13.79
N ALA A 79 -27.07 -5.43 12.76
CA ALA A 79 -27.82 -5.44 11.50
C ALA A 79 -29.30 -5.85 11.68
N GLU A 80 -29.56 -6.90 12.45
CA GLU A 80 -30.91 -7.43 12.69
C GLU A 80 -31.73 -6.52 13.62
N SER A 81 -31.08 -5.80 14.54
CA SER A 81 -31.75 -5.04 15.61
C SER A 81 -31.85 -3.54 15.36
N LYS A 82 -31.15 -3.00 14.34
CA LYS A 82 -30.97 -1.55 14.10
C LYS A 82 -32.26 -0.72 14.01
N LEU A 83 -33.39 -1.34 13.66
CA LEU A 83 -34.71 -0.69 13.54
C LEU A 83 -35.65 -0.95 14.72
N GLN A 84 -35.37 -1.96 15.55
CA GLN A 84 -36.31 -2.48 16.54
C GLN A 84 -35.86 -2.25 17.97
N VAL A 85 -34.54 -2.16 18.19
CA VAL A 85 -33.95 -2.06 19.53
C VAL A 85 -33.38 -0.66 19.72
N ASP A 86 -33.57 -0.10 20.92
CA ASP A 86 -32.99 1.19 21.26
C ASP A 86 -31.46 1.11 21.26
N PHE A 87 -30.83 2.14 20.71
CA PHE A 87 -29.37 2.23 20.63
C PHE A 87 -28.68 2.02 21.98
N SER A 88 -29.25 2.47 23.10
CA SER A 88 -28.66 2.30 24.43
C SER A 88 -28.40 0.84 24.79
N ILE A 89 -29.24 -0.08 24.31
CA ILE A 89 -29.08 -1.53 24.50
C ILE A 89 -28.01 -2.08 23.55
N MET A 90 -27.94 -1.54 22.33
CA MET A 90 -27.00 -1.97 21.29
C MET A 90 -25.60 -1.35 21.41
N LYS A 91 -25.42 -0.34 22.27
CA LYS A 91 -24.19 0.46 22.38
C LYS A 91 -22.94 -0.40 22.55
N VAL A 92 -23.02 -1.40 23.43
CA VAL A 92 -21.91 -2.32 23.70
C VAL A 92 -21.49 -3.08 22.43
N ALA A 93 -22.45 -3.51 21.60
CA ALA A 93 -22.13 -4.20 20.35
C ALA A 93 -21.40 -3.26 19.36
N TYR A 94 -21.82 -1.99 19.26
CA TYR A 94 -21.12 -1.00 18.42
C TYR A 94 -19.70 -0.69 18.92
N GLU A 95 -19.53 -0.57 20.25
CA GLU A 95 -18.22 -0.36 20.87
C GLU A 95 -17.29 -1.56 20.61
N ASN A 96 -17.79 -2.79 20.80
CA ASN A 96 -17.03 -4.02 20.54
C ASN A 96 -16.58 -4.14 19.07
N ILE A 97 -17.46 -3.79 18.12
CA ILE A 97 -17.11 -3.78 16.69
C ILE A 97 -16.01 -2.73 16.43
N SER A 98 -16.15 -1.54 17.02
CA SER A 98 -15.18 -0.45 16.85
C SER A 98 -13.81 -0.84 17.42
N GLU A 99 -13.76 -1.39 18.63
CA GLU A 99 -12.53 -1.89 19.26
C GLU A 99 -11.88 -3.00 18.41
N SER A 100 -12.67 -3.95 17.92
CA SER A 100 -12.18 -5.01 17.04
C SER A 100 -11.55 -4.43 15.77
N ILE A 101 -12.21 -3.46 15.12
CA ILE A 101 -11.67 -2.75 13.96
C ILE A 101 -10.37 -2.02 14.31
N TYR A 102 -10.29 -1.37 15.46
CA TYR A 102 -9.09 -0.66 15.91
C TYR A 102 -7.91 -1.61 16.06
N HIS A 103 -8.07 -2.74 16.76
CA HIS A 103 -7.00 -3.72 16.91
C HIS A 103 -6.48 -4.24 15.58
N ILE A 104 -7.39 -4.46 14.62
CA ILE A 104 -7.00 -4.94 13.30
C ILE A 104 -6.31 -3.85 12.51
N ALA A 105 -6.77 -2.61 12.61
CA ALA A 105 -6.12 -1.49 11.97
C ALA A 105 -4.67 -1.34 12.44
N GLN A 106 -4.43 -1.48 13.74
CA GLN A 106 -3.10 -1.44 14.33
C GLN A 106 -2.25 -2.66 13.93
N ASN A 107 -2.82 -3.88 13.98
CA ASN A 107 -2.10 -5.11 13.65
C ASN A 107 -1.74 -5.20 12.16
N ALA A 108 -2.63 -4.77 11.27
CA ALA A 108 -2.41 -4.75 9.83
C ALA A 108 -1.69 -3.48 9.34
N ASN A 109 -1.44 -2.52 10.23
CA ASN A 109 -0.85 -1.22 9.93
C ASN A 109 -1.54 -0.51 8.74
N VAL A 110 -2.87 -0.41 8.80
CA VAL A 110 -3.69 0.19 7.75
C VAL A 110 -4.23 1.54 8.17
N TRP A 111 -4.30 2.46 7.21
CA TRP A 111 -4.80 3.81 7.43
C TRP A 111 -6.32 3.89 7.51
N LYS A 112 -7.05 2.85 7.07
CA LYS A 112 -8.52 2.84 7.09
C LYS A 112 -9.08 1.43 7.19
N VAL A 113 -10.12 1.29 8.01
CA VAL A 113 -10.93 0.06 8.13
C VAL A 113 -12.38 0.47 8.33
N ALA A 114 -13.33 -0.29 7.77
CA ALA A 114 -14.75 -0.07 7.99
C ALA A 114 -15.49 -1.41 7.98
N ALA A 115 -16.49 -1.54 8.84
CA ALA A 115 -17.44 -2.64 8.84
C ALA A 115 -18.80 -2.15 8.33
N TYR A 116 -19.39 -2.93 7.44
CA TYR A 116 -20.70 -2.67 6.86
C TYR A 116 -21.61 -3.86 7.13
N ASP A 117 -22.92 -3.62 7.19
CA ASP A 117 -23.90 -4.70 7.16
C ASP A 117 -24.18 -5.18 5.72
N ALA A 118 -25.09 -6.15 5.60
CA ALA A 118 -25.48 -6.72 4.31
C ALA A 118 -26.26 -5.74 3.40
N ASP A 119 -26.87 -4.70 3.97
CA ASP A 119 -27.57 -3.65 3.23
C ASP A 119 -26.60 -2.57 2.73
N GLY A 120 -25.34 -2.62 3.17
CA GLY A 120 -24.31 -1.64 2.86
C GLY A 120 -24.28 -0.44 3.82
N ASP A 121 -25.02 -0.50 4.93
CA ASP A 121 -24.97 0.55 5.95
C ASP A 121 -23.65 0.43 6.73
N LEU A 122 -23.00 1.57 6.93
CA LEU A 122 -21.79 1.66 7.75
C LEU A 122 -22.15 1.38 9.21
N ILE A 123 -21.41 0.47 9.85
CA ILE A 123 -21.58 0.15 11.27
C ILE A 123 -20.51 0.85 12.10
N ALA A 124 -19.24 0.67 11.71
CA ALA A 124 -18.09 1.20 12.44
C ALA A 124 -16.91 1.48 11.51
N PHE A 125 -16.04 2.40 11.92
CA PHE A 125 -14.92 2.85 11.11
C PHE A 125 -13.69 3.20 11.96
N TYR A 126 -12.54 3.02 11.33
CA TYR A 126 -11.24 3.53 11.75
C TYR A 126 -10.63 4.30 10.58
N LEU A 127 -10.06 5.46 10.88
CA LEU A 127 -9.29 6.28 9.94
C LEU A 127 -8.07 6.87 10.65
N SER A 128 -6.88 6.68 10.08
CA SER A 128 -5.64 7.31 10.49
C SER A 128 -5.18 8.26 9.38
N GLU A 129 -5.26 9.55 9.65
CA GLU A 129 -4.87 10.59 8.69
C GLU A 129 -4.10 11.69 9.43
N ASN A 130 -2.94 12.10 8.89
CA ASN A 130 -2.11 13.17 9.44
C ASN A 130 -1.83 13.03 10.95
N GLN A 131 -1.49 11.81 11.40
CA GLN A 131 -1.24 11.45 12.80
C GLN A 131 -2.46 11.56 13.73
N LYS A 132 -3.66 11.81 13.19
CA LYS A 132 -4.91 11.75 13.93
C LYS A 132 -5.59 10.42 13.66
N ILE A 133 -6.09 9.80 14.72
CA ILE A 133 -6.90 8.60 14.66
C ILE A 133 -8.35 9.00 14.92
N PHE A 134 -9.24 8.58 14.04
CA PHE A 134 -10.68 8.67 14.19
C PHE A 134 -11.21 7.25 14.29
N LEU A 135 -11.78 6.93 15.44
CA LEU A 135 -12.47 5.67 15.68
C LEU A 135 -13.92 5.98 16.00
N GLY A 136 -14.86 5.23 15.46
CA GLY A 136 -16.25 5.50 15.75
C GLY A 136 -17.22 4.54 15.10
N TYR A 137 -18.48 4.76 15.39
CA TYR A 137 -19.60 3.98 14.87
C TYR A 137 -20.77 4.84 14.45
N VAL A 138 -21.66 4.23 13.69
CA VAL A 138 -22.82 4.86 13.08
C VAL A 138 -24.07 4.14 13.55
N HIS A 139 -25.03 4.89 14.08
CA HIS A 139 -26.22 4.31 14.72
C HIS A 139 -27.50 5.12 14.43
N ARG A 140 -28.64 4.62 14.93
CA ARG A 140 -29.98 5.23 14.80
C ARG A 140 -30.49 5.37 13.36
N ILE A 141 -30.39 4.32 12.55
CA ILE A 141 -31.01 4.31 11.22
C ILE A 141 -32.54 4.41 11.34
N PRO A 142 -33.25 5.30 10.61
CA PRO A 142 -32.77 6.17 9.52
C PRO A 142 -32.27 7.57 9.93
N SER A 143 -32.44 7.98 11.19
CA SER A 143 -31.92 9.25 11.73
C SER A 143 -30.44 9.11 12.15
N VAL A 144 -29.59 8.81 11.16
CA VAL A 144 -28.20 8.43 11.33
C VAL A 144 -27.43 9.42 12.22
N LYS A 145 -26.70 8.88 13.20
CA LYS A 145 -25.76 9.62 14.03
C LYS A 145 -24.38 8.97 13.98
N TYR A 146 -23.35 9.81 13.99
CA TYR A 146 -21.95 9.42 14.06
C TYR A 146 -21.45 9.69 15.47
N GLU A 147 -20.85 8.69 16.10
CA GLU A 147 -20.21 8.81 17.40
C GLU A 147 -18.72 8.48 17.23
N ILE A 148 -17.85 9.42 17.61
CA ILE A 148 -16.40 9.25 17.64
C ILE A 148 -16.01 8.90 19.07
N ILE A 149 -15.19 7.88 19.22
CA ILE A 149 -14.64 7.37 20.48
C ILE A 149 -13.27 8.00 20.73
#